data_AF-D8LC47-F1
#
_entry.id   AF-D8LC47-F1
#
_cell.length_a   1.000
_cell.length_b   1.000
_cell.length_c   1.000
_cell.angle_alpha   90.00
_cell.angle_beta   90.00
_cell.angle_gamma   90.00
#
_symmetry.space_group_name_H-M   'P 1'
#
loop_
_entity.id
_entity.type
_entity.pdbx_description
1 polymer ?
#
loop_
_entity_poly.entity_id
_entity_poly.type
_entity_poly.pdbx_seq_one_letter_code
_entity_poly.pdbx_strand_id
1 'polypeptide(L)'
;MSRRQRLCCRSTTFGRTGRREEKLAMFSFVHRKNLYREGIFQCSGTASIDQKPEEILSTGQCGCLGYDLTQGNDYEDIFDRLTMAESILGDADDDVKREVTSIICSTPVNDGDHLQASSSLDPSFWPTHPTMERLWMYSILTGHITDFTWPDDDVTVTKPDGTVEVESISLYGETCSGHRGSDVFPFGLLDSDTDGFTIKTGIRGNLDTGNQLTNREALQAFDARSNSLPYVYDTFKWTHCEADGVNFDDAWENAKARGPSSIKSRPAFKEGEVRRPRYSGYEEIKANAQARKANAKGQAAAP
;
A
#
# COMPACT_ATOMS: atom_id res chain seq x y z
N MET A 1 -7.32 -37.42 0.35
CA MET A 1 -6.61 -36.89 1.53
C MET A 1 -5.75 -35.71 1.09
N SER A 2 -5.83 -34.64 1.89
CA SER A 2 -5.64 -33.23 1.57
C SER A 2 -4.24 -32.80 1.08
N ARG A 3 -4.20 -32.07 -0.05
CA ARG A 3 -3.08 -31.18 -0.44
C ARG A 3 -3.13 -29.95 0.47
N ARG A 4 -2.27 -29.89 1.49
CA ARG A 4 -2.14 -28.72 2.37
C ARG A 4 -1.51 -27.55 1.60
N GLN A 5 -2.23 -26.42 1.55
CA GLN A 5 -1.72 -25.11 1.18
C GLN A 5 -0.55 -24.74 2.11
N ARG A 6 0.64 -24.54 1.53
CA ARG A 6 1.80 -23.95 2.21
C ARG A 6 1.74 -22.45 1.96
N LEU A 7 1.12 -21.73 2.88
CA LEU A 7 1.06 -20.27 2.94
C LEU A 7 1.59 -19.84 4.32
N CYS A 8 2.87 -20.10 4.59
CA CYS A 8 3.61 -19.30 5.56
C CYS A 8 4.80 -18.71 4.79
N CYS A 9 5.09 -17.43 5.05
CA CYS A 9 5.96 -16.53 4.29
C CYS A 9 7.30 -17.15 3.90
N ARG A 10 7.37 -17.88 2.78
CA ARG A 10 8.60 -17.93 2.01
C ARG A 10 8.79 -16.52 1.48
N SER A 11 9.76 -15.80 2.04
CA SER A 11 10.47 -14.77 1.29
C SER A 11 11.05 -15.47 0.07
N THR A 12 10.27 -15.57 -0.99
CA THR A 12 10.83 -15.64 -2.32
C THR A 12 11.59 -14.34 -2.44
N THR A 13 12.92 -14.42 -2.34
CA THR A 13 13.79 -13.48 -3.04
C THR A 13 13.23 -13.40 -4.44
N PHE A 14 12.47 -12.33 -4.70
CA PHE A 14 11.85 -12.08 -5.99
C PHE A 14 13.02 -11.79 -6.93
N GLY A 15 13.50 -12.86 -7.58
CA GLY A 15 14.60 -12.77 -8.52
C GLY A 15 14.26 -11.69 -9.53
N ARG A 16 15.23 -10.83 -9.83
CA ARG A 16 15.14 -9.73 -10.81
C ARG A 16 14.75 -10.18 -12.24
N THR A 17 14.43 -11.45 -12.45
CA THR A 17 14.24 -12.16 -13.73
C THR A 17 12.83 -12.73 -13.94
N GLY A 18 11.77 -12.17 -13.33
CA GLY A 18 10.40 -12.48 -13.76
C GLY A 18 10.22 -12.11 -15.25
N ARG A 19 9.58 -12.98 -16.03
CA ARG A 19 9.30 -12.74 -17.46
C ARG A 19 8.41 -11.50 -17.63
N ARG A 20 8.54 -10.77 -18.74
CA ARG A 20 7.86 -9.46 -18.94
C ARG A 20 6.33 -9.60 -18.78
N GLU A 21 5.78 -10.71 -19.23
CA GLU A 21 4.37 -11.08 -19.17
C GLU A 21 3.90 -11.30 -17.72
N GLU A 22 4.70 -11.99 -16.90
CA GLU A 22 4.38 -12.23 -15.48
C GLU A 22 4.30 -10.91 -14.69
N LYS A 23 5.18 -9.95 -15.02
CA LYS A 23 5.16 -8.62 -14.40
C LYS A 23 3.92 -7.82 -14.82
N LEU A 24 3.57 -7.83 -16.11
CA LEU A 24 2.35 -7.16 -16.60
C LEU A 24 1.09 -7.76 -15.99
N ALA A 25 1.01 -9.10 -15.93
CA ALA A 25 -0.11 -9.79 -15.30
C ALA A 25 -0.23 -9.44 -13.81
N MET A 26 0.89 -9.38 -13.09
CA MET A 26 0.91 -8.99 -11.67
C MET A 26 0.40 -7.55 -11.44
N PHE A 27 0.64 -6.63 -12.38
CA PHE A 27 0.18 -5.25 -12.29
C PHE A 27 -1.17 -4.99 -12.95
N SER A 28 -1.82 -6.00 -13.56
CA SER A 28 -3.11 -5.87 -14.26
C SER A 28 -4.20 -5.18 -13.43
N PHE A 29 -4.31 -5.50 -12.14
CA PHE A 29 -5.20 -4.80 -11.21
C PHE A 29 -4.81 -3.32 -11.05
N VAL A 30 -3.53 -3.03 -10.82
CA VAL A 30 -3.04 -1.65 -10.61
C VAL A 30 -3.28 -0.81 -11.85
N HIS A 31 -3.01 -1.37 -13.03
CA HIS A 31 -3.33 -0.79 -14.33
C HIS A 31 -4.82 -0.40 -14.40
N ARG A 32 -5.73 -1.37 -14.21
CA ARG A 32 -7.17 -1.14 -14.28
C ARG A 32 -7.64 -0.08 -13.28
N LYS A 33 -7.16 -0.16 -12.05
CA LYS A 33 -7.47 0.80 -10.98
C LYS A 33 -7.07 2.22 -11.36
N ASN A 34 -5.87 2.41 -11.90
CA ASN A 34 -5.41 3.74 -12.30
C ASN A 34 -6.24 4.28 -13.47
N LEU A 35 -6.51 3.45 -14.48
CA LEU A 35 -7.38 3.86 -15.60
C LEU A 35 -8.78 4.24 -15.12
N TYR A 36 -9.34 3.54 -14.13
CA TYR A 36 -10.62 3.90 -13.53
C TYR A 36 -10.57 5.25 -12.79
N ARG A 37 -9.53 5.46 -11.98
CA ARG A 37 -9.33 6.73 -11.24
C ARG A 37 -9.17 7.94 -12.15
N GLU A 38 -8.53 7.74 -13.31
CA GLU A 38 -8.34 8.78 -14.34
C GLU A 38 -9.58 8.95 -15.25
N GLY A 39 -10.65 8.18 -15.01
CA GLY A 39 -11.85 8.23 -15.85
C GLY A 39 -11.63 7.70 -17.27
N ILE A 40 -10.61 6.89 -17.51
CA ILE A 40 -10.36 6.25 -18.81
C ILE A 40 -11.15 4.96 -18.89
N PHE A 41 -11.01 4.12 -17.86
CA PHE A 41 -11.79 2.91 -17.75
C PHE A 41 -13.12 3.23 -17.07
N GLN A 42 -14.22 3.07 -17.81
CA GLN A 42 -15.55 3.42 -17.35
C GLN A 42 -16.53 2.29 -17.66
N CYS A 43 -17.62 2.26 -16.90
CA CYS A 43 -18.77 1.40 -17.12
C CYS A 43 -20.02 2.27 -17.31
N SER A 44 -20.83 1.93 -18.31
CA SER A 44 -22.11 2.58 -18.58
C SER A 44 -23.28 1.67 -18.17
N GLY A 45 -24.36 2.27 -17.68
CA GLY A 45 -25.55 1.53 -17.26
C GLY A 45 -25.35 0.66 -16.02
N THR A 46 -26.11 -0.43 -15.94
CA THR A 46 -26.06 -1.40 -14.84
C THR A 46 -25.91 -2.80 -15.42
N ALA A 47 -25.19 -3.68 -14.73
CA ALA A 47 -25.10 -5.08 -15.08
C ALA A 47 -25.94 -5.92 -14.11
N SER A 48 -26.50 -7.02 -14.59
CA SER A 48 -27.15 -8.00 -13.71
C SER A 48 -26.11 -8.77 -12.92
N ILE A 49 -26.46 -9.24 -11.71
CA ILE A 49 -25.54 -9.99 -10.84
C ILE A 49 -25.08 -11.32 -11.45
N ASP A 50 -25.86 -11.88 -12.37
CA ASP A 50 -25.55 -13.10 -13.12
C ASP A 50 -24.84 -12.86 -14.46
N GLN A 51 -24.69 -11.59 -14.87
CA GLN A 51 -23.99 -11.24 -16.10
C GLN A 51 -22.48 -11.41 -15.89
N LYS A 52 -21.83 -12.11 -16.82
CA LYS A 52 -20.40 -12.40 -16.70
C LYS A 52 -19.56 -11.17 -17.06
N PRO A 53 -18.42 -10.92 -16.38
CA PRO A 53 -17.52 -9.81 -16.70
C PRO A 53 -17.08 -9.79 -18.18
N GLU A 54 -16.86 -10.97 -18.79
CA GLU A 54 -16.52 -11.08 -20.21
C GLU A 54 -17.62 -10.52 -21.11
N GLU A 55 -18.89 -10.73 -20.76
CA GLU A 55 -20.04 -10.24 -21.51
C GLU A 55 -20.15 -8.71 -21.39
N ILE A 56 -19.95 -8.17 -20.18
CA ILE A 56 -19.97 -6.73 -19.93
C ILE A 56 -18.86 -6.01 -20.72
N LEU A 57 -17.66 -6.61 -20.79
CA LEU A 57 -16.53 -6.02 -21.51
C LEU A 57 -16.70 -6.15 -23.04
N SER A 58 -17.13 -7.32 -23.52
CA SER A 58 -17.31 -7.57 -24.96
C SER A 58 -18.50 -6.82 -25.58
N THR A 59 -19.52 -6.49 -24.79
CA THR A 59 -20.64 -5.63 -25.21
C THR A 59 -20.27 -4.15 -25.26
N GLY A 60 -19.05 -3.78 -24.82
CA GLY A 60 -18.62 -2.38 -24.72
C GLY A 60 -19.33 -1.63 -23.59
N GLN A 61 -19.99 -2.33 -22.68
CA GLN A 61 -20.64 -1.70 -21.53
C GLN A 61 -19.61 -1.16 -20.54
N CYS A 62 -18.51 -1.90 -20.34
CA CYS A 62 -17.32 -1.45 -19.63
C CYS A 62 -16.10 -1.53 -20.53
N GLY A 63 -15.17 -0.59 -20.40
CA GLY A 63 -14.02 -0.51 -21.28
C GLY A 63 -13.23 0.77 -21.07
N CYS A 64 -12.21 0.96 -21.91
CA CYS A 64 -11.60 2.27 -22.12
C CYS A 64 -12.51 3.08 -23.08
N LEU A 65 -13.71 3.42 -22.62
CA LEU A 65 -14.76 3.99 -23.45
C LEU A 65 -14.33 5.37 -23.98
N GLY A 66 -14.54 5.61 -25.28
CA GLY A 66 -14.13 6.86 -25.93
C GLY A 66 -12.70 6.87 -26.48
N TYR A 67 -11.96 5.76 -26.38
CA TYR A 67 -10.64 5.59 -26.99
C TYR A 67 -10.71 4.60 -28.15
N ASP A 68 -10.12 4.95 -29.30
CA ASP A 68 -9.98 4.04 -30.44
C ASP A 68 -8.63 3.32 -30.36
N LEU A 69 -8.64 2.09 -29.84
CA LEU A 69 -7.42 1.29 -29.70
C LEU A 69 -6.99 0.61 -31.00
N THR A 70 -7.80 0.67 -32.07
CA THR A 70 -7.51 -0.04 -33.33
C THR A 70 -6.64 0.76 -34.28
N GLN A 71 -6.63 2.09 -34.13
CA GLN A 71 -5.91 3.04 -34.98
C GLN A 71 -5.53 4.29 -34.18
N GLY A 72 -4.81 5.24 -34.78
CA GLY A 72 -4.44 6.49 -34.11
C GLY A 72 -3.54 6.31 -32.87
N ASN A 73 -3.40 7.35 -32.05
CA ASN A 73 -2.44 7.37 -30.94
C ASN A 73 -3.10 7.26 -29.56
N ASP A 74 -4.41 7.00 -29.49
CA ASP A 74 -5.17 6.86 -28.25
C ASP A 74 -4.60 5.80 -27.29
N TYR A 75 -3.90 4.79 -27.83
CA TYR A 75 -3.23 3.76 -27.03
C TYR A 75 -2.05 4.32 -26.23
N GLU A 76 -1.37 5.37 -26.69
CA GLU A 76 -0.21 5.99 -26.01
C GLU A 76 -0.64 6.65 -24.71
N ASP A 77 -1.74 7.41 -24.76
CA ASP A 77 -2.37 8.06 -23.61
C ASP A 77 -2.73 7.08 -22.50
N ILE A 78 -3.15 5.87 -22.87
CA ILE A 78 -3.50 4.82 -21.92
C ILE A 78 -2.22 4.14 -21.43
N PHE A 79 -1.31 3.79 -22.36
CA PHE A 79 -0.05 3.10 -22.07
C PHE A 79 0.81 3.87 -21.08
N ASP A 80 0.91 5.20 -21.22
CA ASP A 80 1.70 6.06 -20.33
C ASP A 80 1.16 6.10 -18.89
N ARG A 81 -0.13 5.77 -18.70
CA ARG A 81 -0.79 5.69 -17.39
C ARG A 81 -0.71 4.29 -16.76
N LEU A 82 -0.24 3.29 -17.51
CA LEU A 82 -0.04 1.94 -17.00
C LEU A 82 1.22 1.89 -16.11
N THR A 83 1.03 1.61 -14.82
CA THR A 83 2.13 1.48 -13.85
C THR A 83 3.20 0.50 -14.32
N MET A 84 4.45 0.97 -14.45
CA MET A 84 5.59 0.18 -14.90
C MET A 84 5.56 -0.32 -16.36
N ALA A 85 4.55 0.02 -17.17
CA ALA A 85 4.50 -0.43 -18.56
C ALA A 85 5.71 0.05 -19.37
N GLU A 86 6.09 1.33 -19.25
CA GLU A 86 7.30 1.86 -19.90
C GLU A 86 8.58 1.12 -19.45
N SER A 87 8.66 0.70 -18.18
CA SER A 87 9.81 -0.05 -17.68
C SER A 87 9.88 -1.50 -18.18
N ILE A 88 8.73 -2.07 -18.59
CA ILE A 88 8.60 -3.46 -19.02
C ILE A 88 8.58 -3.59 -20.55
N LEU A 89 7.95 -2.64 -21.24
CA LEU A 89 7.61 -2.65 -22.66
C LEU A 89 7.98 -1.35 -23.39
N GLY A 90 8.73 -0.43 -22.78
CA GLY A 90 9.07 0.85 -23.43
C GLY A 90 9.87 0.69 -24.73
N ASP A 91 10.63 -0.40 -24.85
CA ASP A 91 11.40 -0.81 -26.04
C ASP A 91 10.59 -1.64 -27.05
N ALA A 92 9.34 -1.98 -26.75
CA ALA A 92 8.46 -2.68 -27.68
C ALA A 92 7.98 -1.74 -28.80
N ASP A 93 7.62 -2.33 -29.93
CA ASP A 93 6.98 -1.61 -31.02
C ASP A 93 5.57 -1.15 -30.64
N ASP A 94 5.04 -0.20 -31.44
CA ASP A 94 3.76 0.44 -31.19
C ASP A 94 2.59 -0.55 -31.32
N ASP A 95 2.73 -1.58 -32.16
CA ASP A 95 1.72 -2.62 -32.33
C ASP A 95 1.57 -3.47 -31.06
N VAL A 96 2.68 -3.86 -30.44
CA VAL A 96 2.71 -4.59 -29.16
C VAL A 96 2.17 -3.71 -28.03
N LYS A 97 2.55 -2.44 -27.96
CA LYS A 97 2.03 -1.51 -26.94
C LYS A 97 0.52 -1.34 -27.08
N ARG A 98 0.03 -1.19 -28.30
CA ARG A 98 -1.41 -1.11 -28.62
C ARG A 98 -2.14 -2.39 -28.24
N GLU A 99 -1.58 -3.55 -28.57
CA GLU A 99 -2.17 -4.85 -28.23
C GLU A 99 -2.28 -5.02 -26.71
N VAL A 100 -1.21 -4.71 -25.96
CA VAL A 100 -1.21 -4.80 -24.50
C VAL A 100 -2.22 -3.83 -23.88
N THR A 101 -2.30 -2.60 -24.39
CA THR A 101 -3.32 -1.62 -23.97
C THR A 101 -4.73 -2.14 -24.25
N SER A 102 -4.96 -2.73 -25.43
CA SER A 102 -6.25 -3.34 -25.80
C SER A 102 -6.63 -4.50 -24.88
N ILE A 103 -5.68 -5.40 -24.58
CA ILE A 103 -5.86 -6.51 -23.63
C ILE A 103 -6.22 -5.96 -22.26
N ILE A 104 -5.48 -4.96 -21.76
CA ILE A 104 -5.75 -4.34 -20.47
C ILE A 104 -7.13 -3.68 -20.47
N CYS A 105 -7.60 -3.10 -21.57
CA CYS A 105 -8.91 -2.46 -21.63
C CYS A 105 -10.09 -3.45 -21.76
N SER A 106 -9.88 -4.61 -22.39
CA SER A 106 -10.97 -5.54 -22.77
C SER A 106 -10.99 -6.86 -21.99
N THR A 107 -9.93 -7.21 -21.26
CA THR A 107 -9.84 -8.50 -20.56
C THR A 107 -10.39 -8.40 -19.14
N PRO A 108 -11.24 -9.34 -18.70
CA PRO A 108 -11.66 -9.39 -17.30
C PRO A 108 -10.42 -9.61 -16.41
N VAL A 109 -10.28 -8.78 -15.38
CA VAL A 109 -9.31 -9.01 -14.32
C VAL A 109 -10.07 -9.75 -13.23
N ASN A 110 -9.62 -10.97 -12.91
CA ASN A 110 -10.14 -11.72 -11.78
C ASN A 110 -9.28 -11.40 -10.56
N ASP A 111 -9.43 -10.19 -10.04
CA ASP A 111 -8.98 -9.81 -8.72
C ASP A 111 -10.04 -10.25 -7.71
N GLY A 112 -9.70 -11.16 -6.79
CA GLY A 112 -10.62 -11.52 -5.71
C GLY A 112 -11.06 -10.27 -4.92
N ASP A 113 -12.21 -10.35 -4.26
CA ASP A 113 -12.83 -9.21 -3.54
C ASP A 113 -11.87 -8.53 -2.55
N HIS A 114 -10.88 -9.28 -2.07
CA HIS A 114 -9.83 -8.82 -1.19
C HIS A 114 -9.03 -7.59 -1.64
N LEU A 115 -9.02 -7.27 -2.94
CA LEU A 115 -8.29 -6.14 -3.51
C LEU A 115 -9.09 -4.83 -3.56
N GLN A 116 -10.39 -4.88 -3.24
CA GLN A 116 -11.31 -3.75 -3.38
C GLN A 116 -11.93 -3.35 -2.03
N ALA A 117 -12.73 -2.28 -2.04
CA ALA A 117 -13.47 -1.85 -0.84
C ALA A 117 -14.48 -2.90 -0.36
N SER A 118 -14.86 -3.85 -1.24
CA SER A 118 -15.65 -5.04 -0.94
C SER A 118 -14.86 -6.16 -0.25
N SER A 119 -13.59 -5.94 0.11
CA SER A 119 -12.73 -6.98 0.72
C SER A 119 -13.32 -7.66 1.95
N SER A 120 -14.20 -7.00 2.70
CA SER A 120 -14.93 -7.61 3.82
C SER A 120 -15.94 -8.70 3.44
N LEU A 121 -16.29 -8.83 2.15
CA LEU A 121 -17.08 -9.93 1.61
C LEU A 121 -16.29 -11.24 1.48
N ASP A 122 -14.96 -11.15 1.34
CA ASP A 122 -14.10 -12.34 1.34
C ASP A 122 -13.96 -12.87 2.78
N PRO A 123 -14.33 -14.13 3.06
CA PRO A 123 -14.22 -14.70 4.40
C PRO A 123 -12.80 -14.64 4.99
N SER A 124 -11.76 -14.57 4.16
CA SER A 124 -10.36 -14.46 4.60
C SER A 124 -9.98 -13.06 5.10
N PHE A 125 -10.82 -12.05 4.92
CA PHE A 125 -10.66 -10.71 5.52
C PHE A 125 -10.66 -10.75 7.04
N TRP A 126 -11.66 -11.41 7.60
CA TRP A 126 -11.91 -11.45 9.03
C TRP A 126 -10.81 -12.14 9.85
N PRO A 127 -10.12 -13.20 9.40
CA PRO A 127 -8.93 -13.71 10.09
C PRO A 127 -7.66 -12.94 9.75
N THR A 128 -7.55 -12.33 8.56
CA THR A 128 -6.33 -11.59 8.15
C THR A 128 -6.15 -10.31 8.96
N HIS A 129 -7.20 -9.50 9.13
CA HIS A 129 -7.10 -8.20 9.79
C HIS A 129 -6.68 -8.29 11.29
N PRO A 130 -7.30 -9.15 12.11
CA PRO A 130 -6.84 -9.40 13.48
C PRO A 130 -5.44 -10.00 13.55
N THR A 131 -5.02 -10.78 12.54
CA THR A 131 -3.65 -11.30 12.48
C THR A 131 -2.63 -10.18 12.32
N MET A 132 -2.92 -9.17 11.49
CA MET A 132 -2.07 -7.99 11.33
C MET A 132 -1.97 -7.18 12.63
N GLU A 133 -3.09 -6.99 13.34
CA GLU A 133 -3.09 -6.35 14.65
C GLU A 133 -2.28 -7.15 15.67
N ARG A 134 -2.46 -8.47 15.73
CA ARG A 134 -1.70 -9.36 16.61
C ARG A 134 -0.19 -9.29 16.32
N LEU A 135 0.21 -9.22 15.05
CA LEU A 135 1.63 -9.03 14.66
C LEU A 135 2.16 -7.64 15.02
N TRP A 136 1.33 -6.60 14.91
CA TRP A 136 1.66 -5.25 15.38
C TRP A 136 1.92 -5.22 16.89
N MET A 137 0.96 -5.72 17.69
CA MET A 137 1.11 -5.80 19.15
C MET A 137 2.33 -6.65 19.54
N TYR A 138 2.56 -7.78 18.87
CA TYR A 138 3.76 -8.61 19.06
C TYR A 138 5.05 -7.80 18.86
N SER A 139 5.14 -7.06 17.75
CA SER A 139 6.34 -6.28 17.39
C SER A 139 6.63 -5.16 18.39
N ILE A 140 5.58 -4.54 18.94
CA ILE A 140 5.70 -3.55 20.02
C ILE A 140 6.19 -4.21 21.31
N LEU A 141 5.51 -5.27 21.76
CA LEU A 141 5.75 -5.88 23.07
C LEU A 141 7.10 -6.59 23.18
N THR A 142 7.60 -7.12 22.06
CA THR A 142 8.95 -7.73 21.96
C THR A 142 10.08 -6.72 21.71
N GLY A 143 9.74 -5.44 21.56
CA GLY A 143 10.72 -4.38 21.29
C GLY A 143 11.39 -4.48 19.93
N HIS A 144 10.71 -5.03 18.92
CA HIS A 144 11.13 -4.92 17.51
C HIS A 144 10.81 -3.53 16.94
N ILE A 145 9.77 -2.87 17.46
CA ILE A 145 9.46 -1.48 17.18
C ILE A 145 9.79 -0.66 18.43
N THR A 146 10.84 0.14 18.34
CA THR A 146 11.30 1.01 19.42
C THR A 146 11.11 2.50 19.12
N ASP A 147 10.88 2.83 17.85
CA ASP A 147 10.83 4.20 17.38
C ASP A 147 9.41 4.59 16.94
N PHE A 148 8.76 5.36 17.79
CA PHE A 148 7.39 5.85 17.65
C PHE A 148 7.33 7.34 17.30
N THR A 149 8.43 7.89 16.77
CA THR A 149 8.46 9.25 16.23
C THR A 149 7.66 9.36 14.94
N TRP A 150 6.86 10.42 14.82
CA TRP A 150 6.15 10.78 13.58
C TRP A 150 6.35 12.28 13.30
N PRO A 151 7.04 12.66 12.21
CA PRO A 151 7.39 14.05 11.91
C PRO A 151 6.19 14.89 11.48
N ASP A 152 6.26 16.20 11.74
CA ASP A 152 5.35 17.22 11.19
C ASP A 152 6.02 18.07 10.09
N ASP A 153 7.36 18.11 10.07
CA ASP A 153 8.14 18.89 9.13
C ASP A 153 8.34 18.16 7.79
N ASP A 154 8.42 18.94 6.71
CA ASP A 154 8.75 18.45 5.37
C ASP A 154 10.12 17.75 5.32
N VAL A 155 10.24 16.74 4.46
CA VAL A 155 11.45 15.92 4.34
C VAL A 155 12.27 16.36 3.15
N THR A 156 13.57 16.62 3.35
CA THR A 156 14.50 16.80 2.22
C THR A 156 15.10 15.46 1.81
N VAL A 157 15.02 15.16 0.53
CA VAL A 157 15.32 13.86 -0.08
C VAL A 157 16.34 14.05 -1.19
N THR A 158 17.47 13.35 -1.10
CA THR A 158 18.47 13.35 -2.18
C THR A 158 18.36 12.08 -2.99
N LYS A 159 17.63 12.14 -4.11
CA LYS A 159 17.36 11.03 -5.01
C LYS A 159 18.65 10.35 -5.51
N PRO A 160 18.58 9.10 -6.00
CA PRO A 160 19.75 8.38 -6.51
C PRO A 160 20.51 9.10 -7.64
N ASP A 161 19.85 9.98 -8.38
CA ASP A 161 20.45 10.81 -9.44
C ASP A 161 21.12 12.11 -8.91
N GLY A 162 21.14 12.30 -7.58
CA GLY A 162 21.72 13.46 -6.92
C GLY A 162 20.79 14.67 -6.82
N THR A 163 19.56 14.60 -7.35
CA THR A 163 18.58 15.68 -7.18
C THR A 163 18.09 15.76 -5.75
N VAL A 164 17.94 16.98 -5.24
CA VAL A 164 17.43 17.25 -3.90
C VAL A 164 16.00 17.76 -4.03
N GLU A 165 15.05 17.04 -3.45
CA GLU A 165 13.64 17.39 -3.43
C GLU A 165 13.15 17.55 -1.99
N VAL A 166 12.22 18.48 -1.80
CA VAL A 166 11.49 18.61 -0.53
C VAL A 166 10.18 17.87 -0.71
N GLU A 167 10.08 16.71 -0.07
CA GLU A 167 8.84 15.96 0.08
C GLU A 167 8.01 16.65 1.16
N SER A 168 6.99 17.40 0.73
CA SER A 168 6.05 17.98 1.68
C SER A 168 5.22 16.88 2.34
N ILE A 169 5.23 16.89 3.67
CA ILE A 169 4.35 16.05 4.47
C ILE A 169 3.06 16.85 4.66
N SER A 170 1.93 16.33 4.18
CA SER A 170 0.59 16.94 4.26
C SER A 170 0.42 18.29 3.57
N LEU A 171 0.09 18.21 2.27
CA LEU A 171 -0.68 19.23 1.55
C LEU A 171 -1.71 18.48 0.69
N TYR A 172 -2.97 18.88 0.68
CA TYR A 172 -3.93 18.38 -0.30
C TYR A 172 -3.50 18.87 -1.69
N GLY A 173 -2.74 18.05 -2.41
CA GLY A 173 -2.15 18.40 -3.70
C GLY A 173 -1.38 17.24 -4.32
N GLU A 174 -0.90 17.42 -5.56
CA GLU A 174 -0.21 16.38 -6.34
C GLU A 174 1.18 16.00 -5.79
N THR A 175 1.72 16.78 -4.84
CA THR A 175 3.05 16.61 -4.25
C THR A 175 3.06 16.05 -2.83
N CYS A 176 1.92 15.49 -2.36
CA CYS A 176 1.83 14.92 -1.02
C CYS A 176 2.52 13.56 -0.94
N SER A 177 3.62 13.48 -0.19
CA SER A 177 4.40 12.24 -0.02
C SER A 177 4.07 11.49 1.28
N GLY A 178 3.28 12.10 2.17
CA GLY A 178 2.86 11.47 3.42
C GLY A 178 1.98 12.38 4.29
N HIS A 179 1.57 11.84 5.43
CA HIS A 179 0.77 12.54 6.43
C HIS A 179 1.62 12.97 7.62
N ARG A 180 1.33 14.16 8.18
CA ARG A 180 1.98 14.68 9.39
C ARG A 180 1.52 13.89 10.60
N GLY A 181 2.36 13.85 11.64
CA GLY A 181 1.95 13.24 12.90
C GLY A 181 0.79 13.99 13.57
N SER A 182 0.67 15.28 13.30
CA SER A 182 -0.40 16.20 13.70
C SER A 182 -1.61 16.22 12.78
N ASP A 183 -1.57 15.54 11.62
CA ASP A 183 -2.75 15.44 10.76
C ASP A 183 -3.88 14.75 11.51
N VAL A 184 -5.07 15.31 11.40
CA VAL A 184 -6.27 14.79 12.03
C VAL A 184 -6.81 13.61 11.23
N PHE A 185 -7.03 12.49 11.91
CA PHE A 185 -7.63 11.30 11.34
C PHE A 185 -9.07 11.64 10.88
N PRO A 186 -9.42 11.42 9.60
CA PRO A 186 -10.62 12.00 8.98
C PRO A 186 -11.93 11.35 9.43
N PHE A 187 -11.86 10.32 10.27
CA PHE A 187 -13.03 9.68 10.85
C PHE A 187 -13.30 10.34 12.20
N GLY A 188 -14.40 11.08 12.30
CA GLY A 188 -14.98 11.41 13.59
C GLY A 188 -15.34 10.10 14.27
N LEU A 189 -14.43 9.58 15.09
CA LEU A 189 -14.58 8.28 15.76
C LEU A 189 -15.83 8.27 16.65
N LEU A 190 -16.37 9.45 16.97
CA LEU A 190 -17.65 9.68 17.59
C LEU A 190 -18.31 10.89 16.93
N ASP A 191 -19.50 10.67 16.38
CA ASP A 191 -20.35 11.68 15.74
C ASP A 191 -20.78 12.73 16.78
N SER A 192 -20.54 14.02 16.49
CA SER A 192 -21.06 15.26 17.10
C SER A 192 -21.15 15.48 18.64
N ASP A 193 -20.81 14.54 19.53
CA ASP A 193 -20.92 14.73 20.99
C ASP A 193 -19.82 15.65 21.55
N THR A 194 -20.08 16.96 21.52
CA THR A 194 -19.24 18.03 22.10
C THR A 194 -19.35 18.14 23.63
N ASP A 195 -20.14 17.27 24.26
CA ASP A 195 -20.59 17.34 25.65
C ASP A 195 -19.70 16.54 26.64
N GLY A 196 -18.43 16.32 26.29
CA GLY A 196 -17.43 15.86 27.25
C GLY A 196 -17.36 14.35 27.45
N PHE A 197 -17.79 13.57 26.45
CA PHE A 197 -17.56 12.14 26.47
C PHE A 197 -16.06 11.82 26.35
N THR A 198 -15.51 11.10 27.34
CA THR A 198 -14.17 10.52 27.23
C THR A 198 -14.25 9.34 26.25
N ILE A 199 -13.51 9.39 25.14
CA ILE A 199 -13.39 8.23 24.24
C ILE A 199 -13.05 7.02 25.11
N LYS A 200 -13.80 5.90 24.98
CA LYS A 200 -13.64 4.71 25.84
C LYS A 200 -12.24 4.07 25.79
N THR A 201 -11.36 4.56 24.92
CA THR A 201 -9.91 4.28 24.89
C THR A 201 -9.14 4.97 26.03
N GLY A 202 -9.79 5.84 26.82
CA GLY A 202 -9.16 6.64 27.87
C GLY A 202 -8.28 7.77 27.32
N ILE A 203 -8.33 8.05 26.02
CA ILE A 203 -7.65 9.18 25.40
C ILE A 203 -8.62 10.35 25.36
N ARG A 204 -8.20 11.46 25.97
CA ARG A 204 -8.95 12.71 25.90
C ARG A 204 -8.66 13.35 24.55
N GLY A 205 -9.72 13.74 23.85
CA GLY A 205 -9.60 14.72 22.77
C GLY A 205 -8.93 15.99 23.28
N ASN A 206 -8.26 16.72 22.39
CA ASN A 206 -7.64 17.99 22.73
C ASN A 206 -8.57 19.17 22.37
N LEU A 207 -8.26 20.37 22.89
CA LEU A 207 -9.12 21.55 22.71
C LEU A 207 -9.20 22.02 21.25
N ASP A 208 -8.21 21.67 20.42
CA ASP A 208 -8.08 22.15 19.04
C ASP A 208 -8.77 21.20 18.05
N THR A 209 -8.79 19.89 18.31
CA THR A 209 -9.34 18.85 17.41
C THR A 209 -10.63 18.21 17.94
N GLY A 210 -11.09 18.58 19.14
CA GLY A 210 -12.28 18.02 19.76
C GLY A 210 -12.18 16.50 19.93
N ASN A 211 -13.17 15.75 19.45
CA ASN A 211 -13.19 14.27 19.52
C ASN A 211 -12.37 13.58 18.41
N GLN A 212 -11.65 14.34 17.59
CA GLN A 212 -10.81 13.77 16.55
C GLN A 212 -9.41 13.50 17.09
N LEU A 213 -8.83 12.37 16.66
CA LEU A 213 -7.45 12.01 16.99
C LEU A 213 -6.53 12.42 15.85
N THR A 214 -5.38 13.00 16.18
CA THR A 214 -4.24 13.09 15.26
C THR A 214 -3.65 11.71 14.99
N ASN A 215 -2.84 11.58 13.93
CA ASN A 215 -2.11 10.34 13.64
C ASN A 215 -1.28 9.83 14.82
N ARG A 216 -0.61 10.72 15.56
CA ARG A 216 0.14 10.36 16.78
C ARG A 216 -0.76 9.88 17.92
N GLU A 217 -1.87 10.57 18.16
CA GLU A 217 -2.84 10.18 19.19
C GLU A 217 -3.50 8.83 18.86
N ALA A 218 -3.79 8.58 17.58
CA ALA A 218 -4.30 7.29 17.11
C ALA A 218 -3.27 6.17 17.34
N LEU A 219 -1.99 6.36 16.98
CA LEU A 219 -0.96 5.36 17.29
C LEU A 219 -0.81 5.10 18.79
N GLN A 220 -0.91 6.15 19.61
CA GLN A 220 -0.89 6.01 21.07
C GLN A 220 -2.10 5.23 21.59
N ALA A 221 -3.27 5.37 20.97
CA ALA A 221 -4.47 4.59 21.27
C ALA A 221 -4.28 3.10 21.03
N PHE A 222 -3.46 2.74 20.05
CA PHE A 222 -3.18 1.35 19.65
C PHE A 222 -1.88 0.78 20.25
N ASP A 223 -1.28 1.43 21.26
CA ASP A 223 -0.11 0.91 21.94
C ASP A 223 -0.46 -0.20 22.95
N ALA A 224 -0.11 -1.45 22.62
CA ALA A 224 -0.31 -2.65 23.46
C ALA A 224 0.35 -2.60 24.85
N ARG A 225 1.23 -1.63 25.10
CA ARG A 225 1.86 -1.40 26.42
C ARG A 225 1.05 -0.43 27.28
N SER A 226 0.02 0.20 26.72
CA SER A 226 -0.85 1.14 27.42
C SER A 226 -2.12 0.44 27.89
N ASN A 227 -2.54 0.72 29.12
CA ASN A 227 -3.85 0.31 29.66
C ASN A 227 -5.04 1.00 28.97
N SER A 228 -4.78 1.83 27.95
CA SER A 228 -5.78 2.49 27.10
C SER A 228 -6.46 1.51 26.14
N LEU A 229 -5.80 0.40 25.80
CA LEU A 229 -6.38 -0.63 24.95
C LEU A 229 -7.33 -1.53 25.75
N PRO A 230 -8.56 -1.77 25.27
CA PRO A 230 -9.53 -2.60 25.98
C PRO A 230 -9.16 -4.10 25.96
N TYR A 231 -8.24 -4.51 25.09
CA TYR A 231 -7.73 -5.88 25.04
C TYR A 231 -6.27 -5.92 24.54
N VAL A 232 -5.60 -7.02 24.86
CA VAL A 232 -4.36 -7.48 24.25
C VAL A 232 -4.52 -8.98 24.00
N TYR A 233 -3.94 -9.50 22.92
CA TYR A 233 -3.99 -10.94 22.66
C TYR A 233 -3.27 -11.72 23.77
N ASP A 234 -3.92 -12.76 24.28
CA ASP A 234 -3.38 -13.64 25.32
C ASP A 234 -2.13 -14.41 24.86
N THR A 235 -2.07 -14.76 23.57
CA THR A 235 -0.94 -15.48 22.98
C THR A 235 -0.50 -14.84 21.68
N PHE A 236 0.78 -14.99 21.34
CA PHE A 236 1.36 -14.64 20.03
C PHE A 236 1.96 -15.88 19.34
N LYS A 237 1.30 -17.02 19.49
CA LYS A 237 1.69 -18.30 18.90
C LYS A 237 1.00 -18.55 17.57
N TRP A 238 1.78 -18.96 16.58
CA TRP A 238 1.32 -19.46 15.29
C TRP A 238 1.93 -20.84 15.05
N THR A 239 1.39 -21.86 15.73
CA THR A 239 1.93 -23.23 15.75
C THR A 239 2.09 -23.84 14.35
N HIS A 240 1.28 -23.40 13.37
CA HIS A 240 1.41 -23.85 12.00
C HIS A 240 2.70 -23.37 11.31
N CYS A 241 3.32 -22.26 11.75
CA CYS A 241 4.60 -21.78 11.22
C CYS A 241 5.82 -22.38 11.93
N GLU A 242 5.64 -23.06 13.08
CA GLU A 242 6.72 -23.83 13.73
C GLU A 242 7.24 -24.95 12.82
N ALA A 243 6.33 -25.56 12.03
CA ALA A 243 6.69 -26.57 11.03
C ALA A 243 7.62 -26.03 9.93
N ASP A 244 7.60 -24.71 9.72
CA ASP A 244 8.47 -23.99 8.78
C ASP A 244 9.71 -23.39 9.48
N GLY A 245 9.94 -23.73 10.76
CA GLY A 245 11.08 -23.26 11.55
C GLY A 245 10.93 -21.84 12.09
N VAL A 246 9.74 -21.26 12.03
CA VAL A 246 9.47 -19.92 12.58
C VAL A 246 8.85 -20.07 13.96
N ASN A 247 9.66 -19.86 15.00
CA ASN A 247 9.21 -19.84 16.39
C ASN A 247 9.03 -18.40 16.89
N PHE A 248 7.81 -18.01 17.20
CA PHE A 248 7.51 -16.68 17.70
C PHE A 248 7.86 -16.48 19.19
N ASP A 249 8.06 -17.56 19.95
CA ASP A 249 8.49 -17.48 21.36
C ASP A 249 9.93 -16.96 21.48
N ASP A 250 10.78 -17.17 20.46
CA ASP A 250 12.19 -16.75 20.47
C ASP A 250 12.34 -15.23 20.67
N ALA A 251 11.52 -14.41 20.02
CA ALA A 251 11.58 -12.96 20.21
C ALA A 251 11.18 -12.54 21.62
N TRP A 252 10.28 -13.28 22.27
CA TRP A 252 9.85 -13.02 23.63
C TRP A 252 10.96 -13.37 24.63
N GLU A 253 11.63 -14.50 24.44
CA GLU A 253 12.81 -14.87 25.24
C GLU A 253 13.98 -13.89 25.02
N ASN A 254 14.21 -13.45 23.79
CA ASN A 254 15.18 -12.41 23.48
C ASN A 254 14.81 -11.05 24.10
N ALA A 255 13.53 -10.70 24.16
CA ALA A 255 13.06 -9.49 24.84
C ALA A 255 13.27 -9.59 26.37
N LYS A 256 12.95 -10.73 26.98
CA LYS A 256 13.21 -11.00 28.41
C LYS A 256 14.71 -10.94 28.73
N ALA A 257 15.56 -11.54 27.89
CA ALA A 257 17.01 -11.61 28.09
C ALA A 257 17.68 -10.23 28.01
N ARG A 258 17.14 -9.30 27.22
CA ARG A 258 17.57 -7.88 27.21
C ARG A 258 17.29 -7.17 28.54
N GLY A 259 16.56 -7.81 29.46
CA GLY A 259 16.13 -7.24 30.72
C GLY A 259 15.06 -6.16 30.52
N PRO A 260 14.39 -5.71 31.59
CA PRO A 260 13.54 -4.53 31.50
C PRO A 260 14.44 -3.31 31.26
N SER A 261 14.76 -3.02 30.00
CA SER A 261 15.27 -1.71 29.60
C SER A 261 14.15 -0.71 29.88
N SER A 262 14.09 -0.24 31.13
CA SER A 262 13.17 0.77 31.65
C SER A 262 11.84 0.88 30.89
N ILE A 263 10.90 -0.02 31.19
CA ILE A 263 9.45 0.24 31.03
C ILE A 263 9.02 1.56 31.76
N LYS A 264 9.95 2.21 32.48
CA LYS A 264 9.75 3.50 33.18
C LYS A 264 9.55 4.70 32.27
N SER A 265 9.79 4.62 30.96
CA SER A 265 9.27 5.63 30.05
C SER A 265 8.37 4.96 29.03
N ARG A 266 7.06 5.19 29.15
CA ARG A 266 6.16 5.15 27.99
C ARG A 266 6.91 5.85 26.86
N PRO A 267 7.15 5.24 25.69
CA PRO A 267 7.55 6.03 24.55
C PRO A 267 6.42 7.01 24.35
N ALA A 268 6.64 8.27 24.71
CA ALA A 268 5.73 9.29 24.26
C ALA A 268 5.84 9.24 22.73
N PHE A 269 4.70 9.13 22.06
CA PHE A 269 4.60 9.38 20.63
C PHE A 269 4.89 10.86 20.48
N LYS A 270 6.15 11.17 20.23
CA LYS A 270 6.62 12.54 20.12
C LYS A 270 6.65 12.91 18.65
N GLU A 271 6.55 14.21 18.41
CA GLU A 271 7.21 14.77 17.25
C GLU A 271 8.65 14.25 17.24
N GLY A 272 9.07 13.73 16.10
CA GLY A 272 10.46 13.33 15.98
C GLY A 272 11.05 13.82 14.68
N GLU A 273 12.35 13.66 14.62
CA GLU A 273 13.15 14.16 13.53
C GLU A 273 12.67 13.54 12.21
N VAL A 274 12.68 14.39 11.19
CA VAL A 274 12.49 14.02 9.81
C VAL A 274 13.39 12.83 9.47
N ARG A 275 12.79 11.66 9.24
CA ARG A 275 13.53 10.47 8.81
C ARG A 275 13.84 10.61 7.33
N ARG A 276 15.05 10.24 6.93
CA ARG A 276 15.37 10.06 5.50
C ARG A 276 14.36 9.08 4.91
N PRO A 277 13.72 9.41 3.78
CA PRO A 277 12.77 8.50 3.18
C PRO A 277 13.50 7.22 2.79
N ARG A 278 12.81 6.09 2.95
CA ARG A 278 13.27 4.85 2.35
C ARG A 278 12.79 4.85 0.91
N TYR A 279 13.71 4.96 -0.03
CA TYR A 279 13.39 4.76 -1.44
C TYR A 279 12.58 3.49 -1.60
N SER A 280 11.40 3.62 -2.18
CA SER A 280 10.68 2.43 -2.60
C SER A 280 11.49 1.78 -3.73
N GLY A 281 11.53 0.44 -3.79
CA GLY A 281 12.17 -0.24 -4.92
C GLY A 281 11.59 0.19 -6.28
N TYR A 282 10.41 0.79 -6.29
CA TYR A 282 9.76 1.39 -7.45
C TYR A 282 10.50 2.64 -7.99
N GLU A 283 10.96 3.54 -7.12
CA GLU A 283 11.68 4.75 -7.55
C GLU A 283 13.05 4.42 -8.17
N GLU A 284 13.73 3.41 -7.62
CA GLU A 284 14.97 2.88 -8.20
C GLU A 284 14.70 2.30 -9.61
N ILE A 285 13.59 1.59 -9.80
CA ILE A 285 13.20 1.06 -11.12
C ILE A 285 12.89 2.20 -12.09
N LYS A 286 12.16 3.23 -11.66
CA LYS A 286 11.80 4.39 -12.49
C LYS A 286 13.04 5.19 -12.93
N ALA A 287 13.95 5.48 -11.99
CA ALA A 287 15.21 6.17 -12.29
C ALA A 287 16.06 5.37 -13.29
N ASN A 288 16.16 4.05 -13.12
CA ASN A 288 16.86 3.17 -14.06
C ASN A 288 16.22 3.15 -15.46
N ALA A 289 14.89 3.17 -15.54
CA ALA A 289 14.18 3.23 -16.83
C ALA A 289 14.43 4.56 -17.55
N GLN A 290 14.38 5.68 -16.82
CA GLN A 290 14.67 7.02 -17.37
C GLN A 290 16.12 7.13 -17.85
N ALA A 291 17.09 6.61 -17.09
CA ALA A 291 18.50 6.57 -17.49
C ALA A 291 18.71 5.74 -18.77
N ARG A 292 18.01 4.60 -18.92
CA ARG A 292 18.04 3.80 -20.16
C ARG A 292 17.49 4.58 -21.36
N LYS A 293 16.39 5.32 -21.18
CA LYS A 293 15.80 6.16 -22.24
C LYS A 293 16.72 7.29 -22.66
N ALA A 294 17.38 7.94 -21.71
CA ALA A 294 18.39 8.97 -21.98
C ALA A 294 19.58 8.41 -22.78
N ASN A 295 20.07 7.22 -22.41
CA ASN A 295 21.16 6.54 -23.12
C ASN A 295 20.76 6.09 -24.53
N ALA A 296 19.54 5.57 -24.72
CA ALA A 296 19.03 5.18 -26.04
C ALA A 296 18.86 6.39 -26.98
N LYS A 297 18.35 7.51 -26.46
CA LYS A 297 18.27 8.77 -27.23
C LYS A 297 19.65 9.35 -27.55
N GLY A 298 20.62 9.22 -26.64
CA GLY A 298 22.00 9.64 -26.88
C GLY A 298 22.72 8.82 -27.96
N GLN A 299 22.40 7.52 -28.08
CA GLN A 299 22.94 6.66 -29.14
C GLN A 299 22.27 6.88 -30.50
N ALA A 300 20.99 7.27 -30.54
CA ALA A 300 20.28 7.63 -31.77
C ALA A 300 20.65 9.03 -32.32
N ALA A 301 21.31 9.86 -31.52
CA ALA A 301 21.73 11.23 -31.87
C ALA A 301 23.23 11.36 -32.24
N ALA A 302 23.98 10.25 -32.23
CA ALA A 302 25.35 10.22 -32.73
C ALA A 302 25.33 9.90 -34.25
N PRO A 303 25.90 10.76 -35.11
CA PRO A 303 25.94 10.55 -36.57
C PRO A 303 26.79 9.35 -36.99
#